data_AF-Q2PZM6-F1
#
_entry.id   AF-Q2PZM6-F1
#
_cell.length_a   1.000
_cell.length_b   1.000
_cell.length_c   1.000
_cell.angle_alpha   90.00
_cell.angle_beta   90.00
_cell.angle_gamma   90.00
#
_symmetry.space_group_name_H-M   'P 1'
#
loop_
_entity.id
_entity.type
_entity.pdbx_description
1 polymer ?
#
loop_
_entity_poly.entity_id
_entity_poly.type
_entity_poly.pdbx_seq_one_letter_code
_entity_poly.pdbx_strand_id
1 'polypeptide(L)' 'GPGHVPMHKILINHGDQPFTVERGQRIAQLVIARYERAAWAESAALPDSARGTGGFGSTGQFAPPSPAQESR' A
#
# COMPACT_ATOMS: atom_id res chain seq x y z
N GLY A 1 19.96 21.76 23.64
CA GLY A 1 19.87 21.82 22.16
C GLY A 1 18.57 21.17 21.75
N PRO A 2 17.94 21.51 20.61
CA PRO A 2 16.62 20.96 20.32
C PRO A 2 16.74 19.43 20.33
N GLY A 3 16.06 18.82 21.29
CA GLY A 3 16.21 17.41 21.63
C GLY A 3 15.78 16.56 20.45
N HIS A 4 16.56 15.53 20.13
CA HIS A 4 16.12 14.54 19.17
C HIS A 4 14.76 13.99 19.63
N VAL A 5 13.81 13.91 18.71
CA VAL A 5 12.52 13.26 19.02
C VAL A 5 12.73 11.75 18.87
N PRO A 6 12.40 10.94 19.89
CA PRO A 6 12.52 9.49 19.78
C PRO A 6 11.56 8.96 18.72
N MET A 7 12.08 8.13 17.82
CA MET A 7 11.28 7.50 16.77
C MET A 7 10.67 6.19 17.29
N HIS A 8 9.37 6.17 17.50
CA HIS A 8 8.61 4.96 17.86
C HIS A 8 8.09 4.23 16.63
N LYS A 9 8.04 2.89 16.71
CA LYS A 9 7.58 1.99 15.63
C LYS A 9 6.38 1.24 16.19
N ILE A 10 5.29 1.21 15.43
CA ILE A 10 4.09 0.45 15.79
C ILE A 10 4.25 -0.93 15.15
N LEU A 11 4.34 -1.96 15.98
CA LEU A 11 4.43 -3.34 15.53
C LEU A 11 3.09 -4.03 15.78
N ILE A 12 2.74 -4.93 14.87
CA ILE A 12 1.65 -5.89 15.03
C ILE A 12 2.22 -7.29 14.79
N ASN A 13 1.96 -8.19 15.73
CA ASN A 13 2.22 -9.61 15.53
C ASN A 13 0.93 -10.25 15.03
N HIS A 14 0.95 -10.72 13.78
CA HIS A 14 -0.18 -11.45 13.18
C HIS A 14 -0.13 -12.96 13.45
N GLY A 15 0.93 -13.46 14.09
CA GLY A 15 1.06 -14.85 14.51
C GLY A 15 0.21 -15.18 15.74
N ASP A 16 0.01 -16.46 15.96
CA ASP A 16 -0.70 -17.03 17.11
C ASP A 16 0.20 -17.21 18.34
N GLN A 17 1.52 -17.08 18.18
CA GLN A 17 2.52 -17.20 19.25
C GLN A 17 3.18 -15.85 19.59
N PRO A 18 3.63 -15.64 20.84
CA PRO A 18 4.39 -14.46 21.21
C PRO A 18 5.68 -14.28 20.39
N PHE A 19 5.99 -13.03 20.04
CA PHE A 19 7.25 -12.65 19.41
C PHE A 19 8.01 -11.70 20.31
N THR A 20 9.21 -12.10 20.75
CA THR A 20 10.07 -11.28 21.61
C THR A 20 10.98 -10.39 20.76
N VAL A 21 11.03 -9.10 21.09
CA VAL A 21 11.93 -8.14 20.45
C VAL A 21 13.08 -7.83 21.39
N GLU A 22 14.30 -8.04 20.90
CA GLU A 22 15.52 -7.76 21.65
C GLU A 22 16.13 -6.40 21.30
N ARG A 23 16.88 -5.82 22.24
CA ARG A 23 17.57 -4.55 21.97
C ARG A 23 18.60 -4.74 20.84
N GLY A 24 18.59 -3.80 19.90
CA GLY A 24 19.45 -3.84 18.71
C GLY A 24 18.89 -4.66 17.54
N GLN A 25 17.77 -5.36 17.72
CA GLN A 25 17.12 -6.08 16.65
C GLN A 25 16.55 -5.12 15.59
N ARG A 26 16.75 -5.45 14.32
CA ARG A 26 16.15 -4.72 13.19
C ARG A 26 14.68 -5.12 13.07
N ILE A 27 13.78 -4.21 13.45
CA ILE A 27 12.31 -4.45 13.50
C ILE A 27 11.48 -3.60 12.53
N ALA A 28 12.13 -2.68 11.81
CA ALA A 28 11.51 -1.83 10.80
C ALA A 28 12.60 -1.25 9.88
N GLN A 29 12.18 -0.64 8.78
CA GLN A 29 13.05 0.12 7.89
C GLN A 29 12.49 1.53 7.68
N LEU A 30 13.37 2.52 7.60
CA LEU A 30 13.01 3.87 7.21
C LEU A 30 13.04 3.98 5.69
N VAL A 31 11.95 4.42 5.09
CA VAL A 31 11.88 4.74 3.66
C VAL A 31 11.66 6.24 3.52
N ILE A 32 12.58 6.91 2.82
CA ILE A 32 12.45 8.33 2.47
C ILE A 32 11.81 8.40 1.09
N ALA A 33 10.55 8.83 1.04
CA ALA A 33 9.80 9.00 -0.19
C ALA A 33 9.48 10.48 -0.45
N ARG A 34 9.43 10.86 -1.73
CA ARG A 34 8.92 12.18 -2.12
C ARG A 34 7.43 12.25 -1.84
N TYR A 35 6.98 13.41 -1.38
CA TYR A 35 5.56 13.72 -1.25
C TYR A 35 5.32 15.14 -1.72
N GLU A 36 4.12 15.40 -2.21
CA GLU A 36 3.70 16.72 -2.64
C GLU A 36 2.78 17.36 -1.60
N ARG A 37 2.88 18.67 -1.43
CA ARG A 37 1.93 19.44 -0.62
C ARG A 37 0.85 20.01 -1.52
N ALA A 38 -0.31 19.38 -1.49
CA ALA A 38 -1.46 19.88 -2.24
C ALA A 38 -2.09 21.08 -1.51
N ALA A 39 -2.49 22.09 -2.29
CA ALA A 39 -3.45 23.09 -1.87
C ALA A 39 -4.84 22.62 -2.29
N TRP A 40 -5.79 22.59 -1.35
CA TRP A 40 -7.16 22.22 -1.66
C TRP A 40 -7.84 23.32 -2.46
N ALA A 41 -8.52 22.93 -3.54
CA ALA A 41 -9.36 23.80 -4.35
C ALA A 41 -10.74 23.14 -4.47
N GLU A 42 -11.75 23.76 -3.89
CA GLU A 42 -13.13 23.27 -3.94
C GLU A 42 -13.70 23.41 -5.36
N SER A 43 -14.44 22.40 -5.81
CA SER A 43 -15.11 22.39 -7.11
C SER A 43 -16.45 21.66 -7.01
N ALA A 44 -17.43 22.08 -7.80
CA ALA A 44 -18.74 21.43 -7.86
C ALA A 44 -18.67 20.03 -8.53
N ALA A 45 -17.68 19.80 -9.40
CA ALA A 45 -17.47 18.52 -10.07
C ALA A 45 -16.01 18.31 -10.48
N LEU A 46 -15.61 17.06 -10.64
CA LEU A 46 -14.34 16.64 -11.24
C LEU A 46 -14.57 16.22 -12.71
N PRO A 47 -13.57 16.36 -13.60
CA PRO A 47 -13.68 15.87 -14.97
C PRO A 47 -13.75 14.34 -15.03
N ASP A 48 -14.35 13.81 -16.09
CA ASP A 48 -14.35 12.39 -16.37
C ASP A 48 -12.92 11.85 -16.60
N SER A 49 -12.73 10.56 -16.34
CA SER A 49 -11.50 9.85 -16.64
C SER A 49 -11.81 8.51 -17.29
N ALA A 50 -10.87 7.96 -18.08
CA ALA A 50 -11.04 6.63 -18.68
C ALA A 50 -11.27 5.51 -17.63
N ARG A 51 -10.85 5.72 -16.37
CA ARG A 51 -11.13 4.81 -15.25
C ARG A 51 -12.54 4.99 -14.68
N GLY A 52 -13.10 6.19 -14.75
CA GLY A 52 -14.41 6.52 -14.17
C GLY A 52 -14.50 6.14 -12.68
N THR A 53 -15.56 5.42 -12.33
CA THR A 53 -15.84 4.93 -10.97
C THR A 53 -15.13 3.61 -10.63
N GLY A 54 -14.26 3.09 -11.52
CA GLY A 54 -13.58 1.81 -11.35
C GLY A 54 -12.57 1.80 -10.20
N GLY A 55 -12.77 0.92 -9.22
CA GLY A 55 -11.87 0.64 -8.10
C GLY A 55 -11.82 -0.86 -7.78
N PHE A 56 -11.29 -1.27 -6.62
CA PHE A 56 -11.43 -2.64 -6.05
C PHE A 56 -11.17 -3.81 -7.01
N GLY A 57 -10.12 -3.74 -7.84
CA GLY A 57 -9.82 -4.81 -8.80
C GLY A 57 -10.69 -4.80 -10.07
N SER A 58 -11.28 -3.65 -10.42
CA SER A 58 -12.07 -3.42 -11.66
C SER A 58 -11.39 -3.81 -12.97
N THR A 59 -10.07 -4.01 -12.99
CA THR A 59 -9.33 -4.53 -14.15
C THR A 59 -9.36 -6.06 -14.25
N GLY A 60 -10.00 -6.75 -13.31
CA GLY A 60 -10.11 -8.21 -13.27
C GLY A 60 -8.80 -8.94 -12.97
N GLN A 61 -8.92 -10.27 -12.75
CA GLN A 61 -7.83 -11.22 -12.91
C GLN A 61 -7.97 -11.81 -14.31
N PHE A 62 -6.88 -11.87 -15.08
CA PHE A 62 -6.84 -12.48 -16.42
C PHE A 62 -7.62 -13.80 -16.43
N ALA A 63 -8.59 -13.94 -17.35
CA ALA A 63 -9.19 -15.24 -17.62
C ALA A 63 -8.08 -16.24 -17.99
N PRO A 64 -8.09 -17.47 -17.47
CA PRO A 64 -7.12 -18.47 -17.91
C PRO A 64 -7.20 -18.63 -19.44
N PRO A 65 -6.07 -18.88 -20.13
CA PRO A 65 -6.10 -19.12 -21.56
C PRO A 65 -7.12 -20.22 -21.86
N SER A 66 -7.96 -19.99 -22.87
CA SER A 66 -8.88 -21.01 -23.40
C SER A 66 -8.07 -22.30 -23.60
N PRO A 67 -8.52 -23.46 -23.09
CA PRO A 67 -7.86 -24.70 -23.44
C PRO A 67 -7.94 -24.82 -24.95
N ALA A 68 -6.78 -24.64 -25.60
CA ALA A 68 -6.64 -24.88 -27.02
C ALA A 68 -7.28 -26.23 -27.31
N GLN A 69 -8.09 -26.28 -28.37
CA GLN A 69 -8.64 -27.50 -28.92
C GLN A 69 -7.46 -28.46 -29.18
N GLU A 70 -7.20 -29.35 -28.23
CA GLU A 70 -6.41 -30.55 -28.45
C GLU A 70 -7.32 -31.54 -29.18
N SER A 71 -7.64 -31.22 -30.44
CA SER A 71 -8.20 -32.19 -31.38
C SER A 71 -7.03 -32.89 -32.06
N ARG A 72 -6.64 -33.99 -31.41
CA ARG A 72 -5.92 -35.08 -32.05
C ARG A 72 -6.79 -35.74 -33.13
#